data_AF-A0A957UAL4-F1
#
_entry.id   AF-A0A957UAL4-F1
#
_cell.length_a   1.000
_cell.length_b   1.000
_cell.length_c   1.000
_cell.angle_alpha   90.00
_cell.angle_beta   90.00
_cell.angle_gamma   90.00
#
_symmetry.space_group_name_H-M   'P 1'
#
loop_
_entity.id
_entity.type
_entity.pdbx_description
1 polymer ?
#
loop_
_entity_poly.entity_id
_entity_poly.type
_entity_poly.pdbx_seq_one_letter_code
_entity_poly.pdbx_strand_id
1 'polypeptide(L)'
;MSTAIRPARIGWVLVLLFAAGVLLRALRLAWQPLWWDEGYSVYFATEPLARMVALTAQDIHPPFYYALLHLWIQLWGSAQPVVDRTLSVLLGVAALPLQAWLAWTLFPRRRRVLVVAVLLLALSPMHLFYSQEVRMYGL
;
A
#
# COMPACT_ATOMS: atom_id res chain seq x y z
N MET A 1 23.68 23.37 22.61
CA MET A 1 23.87 21.91 22.81
C MET A 1 23.16 21.15 21.70
N SER A 2 23.89 20.75 20.65
CA SER A 2 23.34 19.99 19.52
C SER A 2 23.23 18.51 19.90
N THR A 3 22.02 18.04 20.17
CA THR A 3 21.74 16.60 20.34
C THR A 3 21.72 15.93 18.97
N ALA A 4 22.90 15.74 18.39
CA ALA A 4 23.06 14.93 17.19
C ALA A 4 22.61 13.49 17.52
N ILE A 5 21.50 13.05 16.90
CA ILE A 5 20.97 11.71 17.11
C ILE A 5 21.97 10.73 16.49
N ARG A 6 22.45 9.77 17.29
CA ARG A 6 23.39 8.75 16.83
C ARG A 6 22.78 7.95 15.66
N PRO A 7 23.54 7.64 14.60
CA PRO A 7 23.05 6.89 13.43
C PRO A 7 22.29 5.60 13.77
N ALA A 8 22.81 4.83 14.73
CA ALA A 8 22.20 3.57 15.17
C ALA A 8 20.79 3.76 15.78
N ARG A 9 20.54 4.89 16.47
CA ARG A 9 19.21 5.18 17.04
C ARG A 9 18.19 5.47 15.94
N ILE A 10 18.60 6.16 14.86
CA ILE A 10 17.71 6.44 13.73
C ILE A 10 17.33 5.15 13.01
N GLY A 11 18.29 4.24 12.83
CA GLY A 11 18.02 2.92 12.24
C GLY A 11 16.91 2.18 13.00
N TRP A 12 17.04 2.06 14.32
CA TRP A 12 16.02 1.41 15.15
C TRP A 12 14.66 2.11 15.10
N VAL A 13 14.63 3.44 15.10
CA VAL A 13 13.37 4.19 14.95
C VAL A 13 12.70 3.86 13.63
N LEU A 14 13.44 3.78 12.52
CA LEU A 14 12.86 3.43 11.22
C LEU A 14 12.35 1.99 11.17
N VAL A 15 13.08 1.04 11.77
CA VAL A 15 12.62 -0.35 11.90
C VAL A 15 11.30 -0.40 12.66
N LEU A 16 11.19 0.32 13.77
CA LEU A 16 9.94 0.38 14.55
C LEU A 16 8.80 1.03 13.76
N LEU A 17 9.07 2.11 13.02
CA LEU A 17 8.07 2.77 12.18
C LEU A 17 7.59 1.89 11.03
N PHE A 18 8.50 1.13 10.41
CA PHE A 18 8.12 0.17 9.37
C PHE A 18 7.31 -0.98 9.96
N ALA A 19 7.73 -1.55 11.08
CA ALA A 19 6.98 -2.60 11.77
C ALA A 19 5.57 -2.12 12.16
N ALA A 20 5.45 -0.91 12.73
CA ALA A 20 4.18 -0.30 13.05
C ALA A 20 3.34 -0.05 11.78
N GLY A 21 3.94 0.48 10.72
CA GLY A 21 3.27 0.76 9.45
C GLY A 21 2.73 -0.50 8.76
N VAL A 22 3.47 -1.61 8.82
CA VAL A 22 3.03 -2.94 8.37
C VAL A 22 1.87 -3.44 9.22
N LEU A 23 2.05 -3.45 10.56
CA LEU A 23 1.03 -3.93 11.48
C LEU A 23 -0.29 -3.18 11.26
N LEU A 24 -0.26 -1.84 11.28
CA LEU A 24 -1.45 -1.01 11.13
C LEU A 24 -2.20 -1.27 9.81
N ARG A 25 -1.47 -1.51 8.70
CA ARG A 25 -2.08 -1.83 7.39
C ARG A 25 -2.63 -3.26 7.34
N ALA A 26 -2.11 -4.18 8.15
CA ALA A 26 -2.60 -5.56 8.22
C ALA A 26 -3.71 -5.78 9.27
N LEU A 27 -3.94 -4.82 10.16
CA LEU A 27 -4.96 -4.94 11.21
C LEU A 27 -6.35 -5.02 10.58
N ARG A 28 -7.16 -5.97 11.04
CA ARG A 28 -8.60 -6.05 10.77
C ARG A 28 -8.98 -6.18 9.28
N LEU A 29 -8.12 -6.76 8.43
CA LEU A 29 -8.43 -6.97 7.00
C LEU A 29 -9.70 -7.80 6.74
N ALA A 30 -10.12 -8.64 7.70
CA ALA A 30 -11.33 -9.45 7.62
C ALA A 30 -12.57 -8.81 8.28
N TRP A 31 -12.43 -7.60 8.84
CA TRP A 31 -13.47 -7.01 9.71
C TRP A 31 -14.73 -6.57 8.96
N GLN A 32 -14.57 -6.04 7.74
CA GLN A 32 -15.67 -5.56 6.92
C GLN A 32 -15.77 -6.37 5.62
N PRO A 33 -16.99 -6.64 5.10
CA PRO A 33 -17.15 -7.21 3.77
C PRO A 33 -16.59 -6.26 2.70
N LEU A 34 -16.44 -6.75 1.46
CA LEU A 34 -16.13 -5.87 0.34
C LEU A 34 -17.29 -4.91 0.13
N TRP A 35 -16.99 -3.62 0.00
CA TRP A 35 -17.99 -2.62 -0.40
C TRP A 35 -18.04 -2.53 -1.92
N TRP A 36 -18.97 -1.71 -2.43
CA TRP A 36 -19.33 -1.66 -3.86
C TRP A 36 -18.12 -1.53 -4.78
N ASP A 37 -17.25 -0.55 -4.52
CA ASP A 37 -16.08 -0.25 -5.33
C ASP A 37 -15.02 -1.38 -5.30
N GLU A 38 -14.84 -2.03 -4.15
CA GLU A 38 -13.95 -3.21 -4.05
C GLU A 38 -14.52 -4.40 -4.85
N GLY A 39 -15.84 -4.58 -4.79
CA GLY A 39 -16.55 -5.59 -5.58
C GLY A 39 -16.34 -5.39 -7.09
N TYR A 40 -16.38 -4.14 -7.56
CA TYR A 40 -16.07 -3.81 -8.96
C TYR A 40 -14.63 -4.15 -9.34
N SER A 41 -13.66 -3.88 -8.47
CA SER A 41 -12.28 -4.26 -8.72
C SER A 41 -12.12 -5.76 -8.86
N VAL A 42 -12.76 -6.54 -7.98
CA VAL A 42 -12.75 -8.00 -8.04
C VAL A 42 -13.45 -8.49 -9.31
N TYR A 43 -14.60 -7.89 -9.67
CA TYR A 43 -15.30 -8.20 -10.92
C TYR A 43 -14.38 -8.07 -12.13
N PHE A 44 -13.75 -6.90 -12.33
CA PHE A 44 -12.81 -6.70 -13.44
C PHE A 44 -11.63 -7.66 -13.39
N ALA A 45 -11.05 -7.88 -12.21
CA ALA A 45 -9.90 -8.76 -12.04
C ALA A 45 -10.23 -10.25 -12.24
N THR A 46 -11.49 -10.66 -12.16
CA THR A 46 -11.92 -12.05 -12.45
C THR A 46 -12.28 -12.30 -13.92
N GLU A 47 -12.35 -11.25 -14.74
CA GLU A 47 -12.57 -11.38 -16.18
C GLU A 47 -11.29 -11.85 -16.90
N PRO A 48 -11.40 -12.51 -18.06
CA PRO A 48 -10.24 -12.76 -18.93
C PRO A 48 -9.54 -11.44 -19.28
N LEU A 49 -8.20 -11.42 -19.30
CA LEU A 49 -7.41 -10.18 -19.48
C LEU A 49 -7.87 -9.32 -20.67
N ALA A 50 -8.15 -9.93 -21.82
CA ALA A 50 -8.64 -9.20 -23.01
C ALA A 50 -10.00 -8.53 -22.76
N ARG A 51 -10.91 -9.20 -22.03
CA ARG A 51 -12.21 -8.65 -21.69
C ARG A 51 -12.10 -7.58 -20.61
N MET A 52 -11.26 -7.78 -19.60
CA MET A 52 -10.95 -6.76 -18.60
C MET A 52 -10.45 -5.46 -19.24
N VAL A 53 -9.51 -5.55 -20.21
CA VAL A 53 -9.03 -4.38 -20.95
C VAL A 53 -10.15 -3.72 -21.76
N ALA A 54 -11.00 -4.49 -22.44
CA ALA A 54 -12.13 -3.95 -23.20
C ALA A 54 -13.19 -3.26 -22.33
N LEU A 55 -13.44 -3.79 -21.13
CA LEU A 55 -14.37 -3.21 -20.16
C LEU A 55 -13.80 -1.93 -19.54
N THR A 56 -12.54 -1.97 -19.10
CA THR A 56 -11.87 -0.82 -18.47
C THR A 56 -11.60 0.32 -19.44
N ALA A 57 -11.49 0.04 -20.75
CA ALA A 57 -11.45 1.08 -21.79
C ALA A 57 -12.75 1.91 -21.86
N GLN A 58 -13.85 1.41 -21.29
CA GLN A 58 -15.14 2.12 -21.16
C GLN A 58 -15.39 2.60 -19.73
N ASP A 59 -14.47 2.32 -18.79
CA ASP A 59 -14.50 2.78 -17.42
C ASP A 59 -13.61 4.02 -17.26
N ILE A 60 -13.71 4.69 -16.10
CA ILE A 60 -12.85 5.83 -15.76
C ILE A 60 -11.46 5.40 -15.25
N HIS A 61 -11.29 4.15 -14.82
CA HIS A 61 -10.05 3.67 -14.21
C HIS A 61 -9.21 2.81 -15.18
N PRO A 62 -7.91 3.13 -15.35
CA PRO A 62 -7.00 2.32 -16.16
C PRO A 62 -6.83 0.87 -15.66
N PRO A 63 -6.52 -0.09 -16.56
CA PRO A 63 -6.54 -1.52 -16.26
C PRO A 63 -5.42 -2.02 -15.33
N PHE A 64 -4.42 -1.20 -15.02
CA PHE A 64 -3.17 -1.69 -14.44
C PHE A 64 -3.36 -2.33 -13.06
N TYR A 65 -4.13 -1.69 -12.18
CA TYR A 65 -4.43 -2.28 -10.87
C TYR A 65 -5.21 -3.58 -10.99
N TYR A 66 -6.22 -3.63 -11.86
CA TYR A 66 -7.03 -4.82 -12.07
C TYR A 66 -6.20 -5.96 -12.65
N ALA A 67 -5.21 -5.68 -13.51
CA ALA A 67 -4.28 -6.67 -14.01
C ALA A 67 -3.38 -7.24 -12.91
N LEU A 68 -2.88 -6.41 -12.00
CA LEU A 68 -2.12 -6.88 -10.84
C LEU A 68 -2.99 -7.74 -9.92
N LEU A 69 -4.23 -7.31 -9.68
CA LEU A 69 -5.19 -8.05 -8.88
C LEU A 69 -5.59 -9.38 -9.54
N HIS A 70 -5.74 -9.41 -10.87
CA HIS A 70 -6.00 -10.63 -11.63
C HIS A 70 -4.89 -11.66 -11.39
N LEU A 71 -3.62 -11.26 -11.54
CA LEU A 71 -2.48 -12.12 -11.26
C LEU A 71 -2.46 -12.57 -9.80
N TRP A 72 -2.75 -11.66 -8.86
CA TRP A 72 -2.81 -11.97 -7.44
C TRP A 72 -3.87 -13.05 -7.15
N ILE A 73 -5.09 -12.89 -7.66
CA ILE A 73 -6.19 -13.86 -7.52
C ILE A 73 -5.79 -15.21 -8.13
N GLN A 74 -5.15 -15.22 -9.31
CA GLN A 74 -4.69 -16.46 -9.94
C GLN A 74 -3.65 -17.19 -9.08
N LEU A 75 -2.74 -16.47 -8.43
CA LEU A 75 -1.73 -17.07 -7.53
C LEU A 75 -2.37 -17.76 -6.32
N TRP A 76 -3.50 -17.23 -5.82
CA TRP A 76 -4.24 -17.79 -4.68
C TRP A 76 -5.40 -18.72 -5.08
N GLY A 77 -5.64 -18.88 -6.39
CA GLY A 77 -6.62 -19.78 -6.98
C GLY A 77 -8.06 -19.28 -6.98
N SER A 78 -8.41 -18.30 -6.14
CA SER A 78 -9.75 -17.71 -6.08
C SER A 78 -9.76 -16.33 -5.42
N ALA A 79 -10.75 -15.51 -5.78
CA ALA A 79 -10.97 -14.23 -5.14
C ALA A 79 -11.43 -14.44 -3.69
N GLN A 80 -10.74 -13.81 -2.75
CA GLN A 80 -11.01 -13.91 -1.32
C GLN A 80 -10.79 -12.55 -0.69
N PRO A 81 -11.81 -11.93 -0.04
CA PRO A 81 -11.74 -10.54 0.40
C PRO A 81 -10.47 -10.18 1.20
N VAL A 82 -10.05 -11.06 2.10
CA VAL A 82 -8.85 -10.83 2.93
C VAL A 82 -7.58 -10.89 2.07
N VAL A 83 -7.48 -11.87 1.18
CA VAL A 83 -6.32 -12.10 0.32
C VAL A 83 -6.20 -10.99 -0.73
N ASP A 84 -7.31 -10.58 -1.32
CA ASP A 84 -7.36 -9.51 -2.32
C ASP A 84 -6.85 -8.19 -1.73
N ARG A 85 -7.24 -7.88 -0.49
CA ARG A 85 -6.73 -6.71 0.25
C ARG A 85 -5.24 -6.77 0.53
N THR A 86 -4.64 -7.97 0.64
CA THR A 86 -3.19 -8.06 0.89
C THR A 86 -2.36 -7.49 -0.25
N LEU A 87 -2.84 -7.48 -1.49
CA LEU A 87 -2.16 -6.80 -2.60
C LEU A 87 -2.01 -5.30 -2.30
N SER A 88 -3.10 -4.63 -1.95
CA SER A 88 -3.10 -3.20 -1.60
C SER A 88 -2.26 -2.92 -0.35
N VAL A 89 -2.28 -3.83 0.63
CA VAL A 89 -1.44 -3.73 1.83
C VAL A 89 0.03 -3.79 1.44
N LEU A 90 0.42 -4.69 0.56
CA LEU A 90 1.81 -4.82 0.09
C LEU A 90 2.28 -3.55 -0.62
N LEU A 91 1.45 -2.99 -1.51
CA LEU A 91 1.74 -1.71 -2.17
C LEU A 91 1.86 -0.57 -1.16
N GLY A 92 0.92 -0.48 -0.24
CA GLY A 92 0.92 0.54 0.81
C GLY A 92 2.07 0.41 1.81
N VAL A 93 2.57 -0.80 2.04
CA VAL A 93 3.79 -1.07 2.83
C VAL A 93 5.03 -0.68 2.05
N ALA A 94 5.10 -0.99 0.74
CA ALA A 94 6.22 -0.62 -0.12
C ALA A 94 6.40 0.91 -0.24
N ALA A 95 5.33 1.69 -0.07
CA ALA A 95 5.40 3.15 -0.01
C ALA A 95 6.27 3.66 1.17
N LEU A 96 6.40 2.92 2.28
CA LEU A 96 7.20 3.35 3.44
C LEU A 96 8.72 3.42 3.16
N PRO A 97 9.39 2.36 2.67
CA PRO A 97 10.79 2.44 2.29
C PRO A 97 11.01 3.39 1.10
N LEU A 98 10.05 3.51 0.17
CA LEU A 98 10.14 4.48 -0.93
C LEU A 98 10.12 5.93 -0.41
N GLN A 99 9.26 6.24 0.56
CA GLN A 99 9.22 7.55 1.23
C GLN A 99 10.51 7.83 1.99
N ALA A 100 11.06 6.81 2.68
CA ALA A 100 12.35 6.93 3.36
C ALA A 100 13.50 7.21 2.37
N TRP A 101 13.51 6.49 1.24
CA TRP A 101 14.48 6.67 0.17
C TRP A 101 14.37 8.07 -0.45
N LEU A 102 13.16 8.53 -0.77
CA LEU A 102 12.92 9.87 -1.31
C LEU A 102 13.38 10.97 -0.34
N ALA A 103 13.07 10.83 0.96
CA ALA A 103 13.53 11.79 1.96
C ALA A 103 15.07 11.78 2.12
N TRP A 104 15.70 10.60 1.98
CA TRP A 104 17.15 10.47 2.01
C TRP A 104 17.83 11.12 0.80
N THR A 105 17.28 10.95 -0.40
CA THR A 105 17.83 11.53 -1.64
C THR A 105 17.67 13.04 -1.70
N LEU A 106 16.50 13.57 -1.31
CA LEU A 106 16.23 15.01 -1.33
C LEU A 106 16.89 15.77 -0.16
N PHE A 107 17.09 15.13 0.99
CA PHE A 107 17.63 15.77 2.20
C PHE A 107 18.78 14.99 2.87
N PRO A 108 19.89 14.73 2.16
CA PRO A 108 20.93 13.78 2.58
C PRO A 108 21.61 14.13 3.92
N ARG A 109 21.67 15.42 4.28
CA ARG A 109 22.27 15.90 5.55
C ARG A 109 21.25 16.05 6.69
N ARG A 110 19.95 15.89 6.44
CA ARG A 110 18.88 16.13 7.43
C ARG A 110 18.15 14.84 7.79
N ARG A 111 18.83 13.91 8.46
CA ARG A 111 18.28 12.58 8.82
C ARG A 111 16.97 12.62 9.62
N ARG A 112 16.70 13.71 10.35
CA ARG A 112 15.42 13.90 11.06
C ARG A 112 14.24 14.02 10.09
N VAL A 113 14.44 14.59 8.90
CA VAL A 113 13.41 14.71 7.85
C VAL A 113 12.96 13.34 7.39
N LEU A 114 13.89 12.39 7.24
CA LEU A 114 13.57 11.00 6.89
C LEU A 114 12.64 10.36 7.93
N VAL A 115 12.97 10.47 9.21
CA VAL A 115 12.14 9.92 10.30
C VAL A 115 10.74 10.56 10.30
N VAL A 116 10.66 11.89 10.17
CA VAL A 116 9.37 12.60 10.14
C VAL A 116 8.55 12.19 8.91
N ALA A 117 9.17 12.10 7.73
CA ALA A 117 8.50 11.72 6.50
C ALA A 117 7.88 10.31 6.58
N VAL A 118 8.64 9.34 7.12
CA VAL A 118 8.14 7.97 7.33
C VAL A 118 7.08 7.93 8.43
N LEU A 119 7.26 8.64 9.54
CA LEU A 119 6.28 8.72 10.62
C LEU A 119 4.93 9.23 10.12
N LEU A 120 4.93 10.32 9.35
CA LEU A 120 3.72 10.91 8.79
C LEU A 120 2.98 9.94 7.86
N LEU A 121 3.72 9.21 7.00
CA LEU A 121 3.11 8.24 6.09
C LEU A 121 2.64 6.96 6.81
N ALA A 122 3.41 6.47 7.78
CA ALA A 122 3.10 5.27 8.55
C ALA A 122 1.82 5.43 9.36
N LEU A 123 1.59 6.62 9.92
CA LEU A 123 0.44 6.94 10.78
C LEU A 123 -0.68 7.71 10.06
N SER A 124 -0.53 8.04 8.78
CA SER A 124 -1.55 8.77 8.00
C SER A 124 -2.85 7.94 7.94
N PRO A 125 -3.97 8.43 8.51
CA PRO A 125 -5.23 7.70 8.50
C PRO A 125 -5.73 7.43 7.08
N MET A 126 -5.57 8.39 6.18
CA MET A 126 -5.96 8.27 4.77
C MET A 126 -5.15 7.18 4.07
N HIS A 127 -3.83 7.15 4.28
CA HIS A 127 -3.00 6.13 3.65
C HIS A 127 -3.27 4.74 4.24
N LEU A 128 -3.51 4.65 5.56
CA LEU A 128 -3.89 3.38 6.20
C LEU A 128 -5.20 2.85 5.62
N PHE A 129 -6.22 3.70 5.52
CA PHE A 129 -7.52 3.36 4.96
C PHE A 129 -7.38 2.84 3.52
N TYR A 130 -6.76 3.60 2.63
CA TYR A 130 -6.61 3.21 1.23
C TYR A 130 -5.64 2.05 0.98
N SER A 131 -4.71 1.77 1.91
CA SER A 131 -3.86 0.56 1.82
C SER A 131 -4.65 -0.73 2.09
N GLN A 132 -5.85 -0.64 2.67
CA GLN A 132 -6.68 -1.80 3.00
C GLN A 132 -7.81 -2.04 2.01
N GLU A 133 -8.01 -1.14 1.05
CA GLU A 133 -9.05 -1.30 0.05
C GLU A 133 -8.54 -2.06 -1.16
N VAL A 134 -9.36 -2.95 -1.72
CA VAL A 134 -9.14 -3.58 -3.04
C VAL A 134 -9.36 -2.54 -4.16
N ARG A 135 -8.55 -1.47 -4.16
CA ARG A 135 -8.63 -0.32 -5.06
C ARG A 135 -7.25 0.17 -5.46
N MET A 136 -7.19 0.90 -6.57
CA MET A 136 -5.98 1.47 -7.15
C MET A 136 -5.38 2.66 -6.36
N TYR A 137 -5.99 3.09 -5.26
CA TYR A 137 -5.57 4.27 -4.51
C TYR A 137 -4.17 4.16 -3.87
N GLY A 138 -3.67 2.93 -3.69
CA GLY A 138 -2.34 2.66 -3.14
C GLY A 138 -1.21 2.54 -4.17
N LEU A 139 -1.50 2.68 -5.47
CA LEU A 139 -0.54 2.72 -6.59
C LEU A 139 -0.18 4.17 -6.95
#